data_AF-A0A395HWQ6-F1
#
_entry.id   AF-A0A395HWQ6-F1
#
_cell.length_a   1.000
_cell.length_b   1.000
_cell.length_c   1.000
_cell.angle_alpha   90.00
_cell.angle_beta   90.00
_cell.angle_gamma   90.00
#
_symmetry.space_group_name_H-M   'P 1'
#
loop_
_entity.id
_entity.type
_entity.pdbx_description
1 polymer ?
#
loop_
_entity_poly.entity_id
_entity_poly.type
_entity_poly.pdbx_seq_one_letter_code
_entity_poly.pdbx_strand_id
1 'polypeptide(L)'
;MALNQLPSAHDCWQSSPSMDWSDQSPIASPSYSPAKSLWLDTEFHSEATPIDLDSWYPQYLRCTQYFLEQGQFAPAVQSLAAFLNIRLPCQRVERQTSSDAGGQEAAAHVLLRRYIRRLVVTAHDSPEVLMAFFGAEWTGGVGCVVQQERQTYLFTAKSSGWAATKAAYDLLPDEQTPFLRPLRAPAEEELRLAESRWSDWNGEKEEEEEEPWLIAYTDLFAGRETQVVIYSSEEASASSNEGDQILSLLTTPTNPQRVRAQLLALFRYIKTHLLPVYTAHRASEDAAKEAAGDHQLAPPPPQAFLVGNLHTGLFALLFAGAFVPGIKIHRYDHAPYVKYLFGSDVVRRGGGSARTDKTEASNHADNLDFRFHTRSGKQGVLPRHFALVRSRTVIHRSDATLAVLPGAAVYVDRDGCGDEDGEKKGEEEEEDPVAWAFLGPDGSLATLHVEEEYRGQGLAGRVASEAMRRGMVEDERWKDYGELLVHTNVAMGNGASRRVMRKLGGRVGWTVTWTVVEVV
;
A
#
# COMPACT_ATOMS: atom_id res chain seq x y z
N MET A 1 -32.21 15.77 -36.37
CA MET A 1 -30.96 15.59 -37.14
C MET A 1 -29.80 15.84 -36.20
N ALA A 2 -28.93 14.85 -36.08
CA ALA A 2 -27.53 14.87 -35.62
C ALA A 2 -27.17 15.33 -34.18
N LEU A 3 -26.75 14.30 -33.44
CA LEU A 3 -25.78 14.20 -32.33
C LEU A 3 -24.50 15.07 -32.36
N ASN A 4 -23.89 15.18 -31.16
CA ASN A 4 -22.47 15.47 -30.78
C ASN A 4 -22.11 16.98 -30.62
N GLN A 5 -21.48 17.49 -29.54
CA GLN A 5 -20.50 16.93 -28.58
C GLN A 5 -20.63 17.58 -27.18
N LEU A 6 -20.23 16.84 -26.14
CA LEU A 6 -20.18 17.23 -24.71
C LEU A 6 -19.05 18.24 -24.39
N PRO A 7 -19.21 19.17 -23.42
CA PRO A 7 -18.09 19.90 -22.81
C PRO A 7 -17.49 19.15 -21.61
N SER A 8 -16.16 19.21 -21.44
CA SER A 8 -15.45 18.56 -20.32
C SER A 8 -15.24 19.53 -19.15
N ALA A 9 -14.92 19.00 -17.96
CA ALA A 9 -14.67 19.75 -16.72
C ALA A 9 -13.51 20.78 -16.78
N HIS A 10 -12.84 20.89 -17.93
CA HIS A 10 -11.74 21.79 -18.21
C HIS A 10 -12.21 23.25 -18.46
N ASP A 11 -13.47 23.46 -18.83
CA ASP A 11 -14.00 24.78 -19.26
C ASP A 11 -14.11 25.83 -18.12
N CYS A 12 -14.00 25.42 -16.86
CA CYS A 12 -14.06 26.38 -15.74
C CYS A 12 -12.75 27.17 -15.54
N TRP A 13 -11.63 26.70 -16.10
CA TRP A 13 -10.29 27.19 -15.72
C TRP A 13 -9.46 27.77 -16.88
N GLN A 14 -10.03 27.96 -18.07
CA GLN A 14 -9.26 28.42 -19.24
C GLN A 14 -9.92 29.59 -19.99
N SER A 15 -9.39 30.79 -19.81
CA SER A 15 -9.50 31.89 -20.79
C SER A 15 -8.09 32.26 -21.29
N SER A 16 -7.64 31.54 -22.34
CA SER A 16 -6.64 31.83 -23.42
C SER A 16 -5.20 32.34 -23.15
N PRO A 17 -4.20 32.14 -24.06
CA PRO A 17 -3.93 31.00 -24.97
C PRO A 17 -2.45 30.47 -25.00
N SER A 18 -2.35 29.14 -25.15
CA SER A 18 -1.36 28.21 -25.78
C SER A 18 0.15 28.53 -25.97
N MET A 19 1.00 27.52 -25.67
CA MET A 19 1.81 26.81 -26.67
C MET A 19 2.26 25.40 -26.19
N ASP A 20 2.20 24.46 -27.13
CA ASP A 20 2.39 22.98 -27.10
C ASP A 20 3.87 22.56 -27.02
N TRP A 21 4.18 21.36 -26.48
CA TRP A 21 5.17 20.39 -27.01
C TRP A 21 5.12 19.06 -26.24
N SER A 22 5.35 17.99 -27.00
CA SER A 22 4.98 16.60 -26.77
C SER A 22 6.02 15.73 -26.04
N ASP A 23 5.50 14.70 -25.36
CA ASP A 23 5.84 13.26 -25.46
C ASP A 23 6.85 12.55 -24.51
N GLN A 24 6.41 11.33 -24.15
CA GLN A 24 7.10 10.07 -23.75
C GLN A 24 7.54 9.76 -22.29
N SER A 25 6.90 8.70 -21.76
CA SER A 25 7.27 7.84 -20.59
C SER A 25 8.06 6.59 -21.05
N PRO A 26 8.68 5.74 -20.17
CA PRO A 26 7.96 4.59 -19.59
C PRO A 26 8.43 4.00 -18.21
N ILE A 27 7.43 3.46 -17.50
CA ILE A 27 7.21 2.25 -16.64
C ILE A 27 8.38 1.29 -16.25
N ALA A 28 8.36 0.81 -14.98
CA ALA A 28 8.92 -0.48 -14.51
C ALA A 28 8.11 -1.09 -13.33
N SER A 29 8.04 -2.43 -13.28
CA SER A 29 7.09 -3.29 -12.52
C SER A 29 7.58 -3.78 -11.12
N PRO A 30 6.67 -4.33 -10.27
CA PRO A 30 6.97 -4.75 -8.89
C PRO A 30 7.16 -6.26 -8.66
N SER A 31 7.69 -6.59 -7.47
CA SER A 31 8.17 -7.91 -7.02
C SER A 31 7.18 -8.71 -6.13
N TYR A 32 7.43 -10.02 -6.09
CA TYR A 32 6.63 -11.16 -5.59
C TYR A 32 6.60 -11.43 -4.06
N SER A 33 5.53 -12.10 -3.57
CA SER A 33 5.50 -12.90 -2.31
C SER A 33 4.31 -13.91 -2.31
N PRO A 34 4.25 -14.94 -1.44
CA PRO A 34 4.12 -16.34 -1.81
C PRO A 34 2.68 -16.91 -1.74
N ALA A 35 2.42 -17.89 -2.61
CA ALA A 35 1.13 -18.55 -2.76
C ALA A 35 0.68 -19.33 -1.50
N LYS A 36 -0.49 -18.97 -0.97
CA LYS A 36 -1.29 -19.84 -0.09
C LYS A 36 -1.95 -20.93 -0.92
N SER A 37 -1.98 -22.14 -0.37
CA SER A 37 -2.58 -23.33 -0.98
C SER A 37 -4.10 -23.16 -1.16
N LEU A 38 -4.54 -22.98 -2.41
CA LEU A 38 -5.92 -23.11 -2.84
C LEU A 38 -5.95 -24.19 -3.92
N TRP A 39 -6.26 -25.43 -3.53
CA TRP A 39 -6.33 -26.57 -4.46
C TRP A 39 -7.56 -27.47 -4.23
N LEU A 40 -8.57 -27.03 -3.46
CA LEU A 40 -9.69 -27.94 -3.16
C LEU A 40 -11.03 -27.66 -3.84
N ASP A 41 -11.26 -26.48 -4.43
CA ASP A 41 -12.62 -26.13 -4.88
C ASP A 41 -12.64 -25.56 -6.31
N THR A 42 -12.27 -26.37 -7.31
CA THR A 42 -12.64 -25.99 -8.69
C THR A 42 -13.03 -27.21 -9.51
N GLU A 43 -14.34 -27.44 -9.60
CA GLU A 43 -14.96 -28.32 -10.57
C GLU A 43 -14.78 -27.71 -11.98
N PHE A 44 -13.81 -28.20 -12.75
CA PHE A 44 -13.57 -27.73 -14.12
C PHE A 44 -14.18 -28.67 -15.16
N HIS A 45 -15.02 -28.11 -16.04
CA HIS A 45 -15.45 -28.76 -17.28
C HIS A 45 -14.29 -28.76 -18.30
N SER A 46 -13.78 -29.93 -18.67
CA SER A 46 -12.77 -30.08 -19.72
C SER A 46 -13.42 -30.45 -21.05
N GLU A 47 -13.15 -29.69 -22.12
CA GLU A 47 -13.25 -30.17 -23.52
C GLU A 47 -12.10 -31.16 -23.86
N ALA A 48 -11.87 -32.13 -22.99
CA ALA A 48 -11.20 -33.37 -23.35
C ALA A 48 -12.31 -34.38 -23.64
N THR A 49 -12.21 -35.17 -24.71
CA THR A 49 -13.11 -36.30 -24.94
C THR A 49 -13.29 -37.06 -23.62
N PRO A 50 -14.52 -37.22 -23.10
CA PRO A 50 -14.75 -37.87 -21.82
C PRO A 50 -14.00 -39.20 -21.78
N ILE A 51 -13.10 -39.36 -20.81
CA ILE A 51 -12.39 -40.63 -20.63
C ILE A 51 -13.45 -41.67 -20.26
N ASP A 52 -13.61 -42.67 -21.11
CA ASP A 52 -14.43 -43.82 -20.81
C ASP A 52 -13.72 -44.65 -19.73
N LEU A 53 -14.21 -44.54 -18.49
CA LEU A 53 -13.61 -45.17 -17.32
C LEU A 53 -13.65 -46.71 -17.42
N ASP A 54 -14.64 -47.27 -18.11
CA ASP A 54 -14.83 -48.72 -18.25
C ASP A 54 -13.75 -49.34 -19.14
N SER A 55 -13.30 -48.63 -20.17
CA SER A 55 -12.20 -49.07 -21.04
C SER A 55 -10.82 -48.64 -20.55
N TRP A 56 -10.72 -47.51 -19.83
CA TRP A 56 -9.47 -46.98 -19.31
C TRP A 56 -8.92 -47.75 -18.10
N TYR A 57 -9.76 -48.00 -17.09
CA TYR A 57 -9.29 -48.56 -15.81
C TYR A 57 -8.64 -49.95 -15.96
N PRO A 58 -9.16 -50.89 -16.78
CA PRO A 58 -8.48 -52.16 -17.02
C PRO A 58 -7.07 -52.00 -17.61
N GLN A 59 -6.86 -51.04 -18.51
CA GLN A 59 -5.55 -50.75 -19.10
C GLN A 59 -4.61 -50.10 -18.08
N TYR A 60 -5.13 -49.21 -17.22
CA TYR A 60 -4.38 -48.66 -16.09
C TYR A 60 -3.94 -49.76 -15.09
N LEU A 61 -4.80 -50.73 -14.80
CA LEU A 61 -4.45 -51.88 -13.95
C LEU A 61 -3.36 -52.74 -14.57
N ARG A 62 -3.41 -53.01 -15.89
CA ARG A 62 -2.34 -53.72 -16.60
C ARG A 62 -1.01 -52.96 -16.55
N CYS A 63 -1.03 -51.64 -16.68
CA CYS A 63 0.16 -50.80 -16.50
C CYS A 63 0.72 -50.91 -15.08
N THR A 64 -0.16 -50.92 -14.08
CA THR A 64 0.21 -51.06 -12.67
C THR A 64 0.84 -52.43 -12.42
N GLN A 65 0.21 -53.49 -12.91
CA GLN A 65 0.72 -54.86 -12.81
C GLN A 65 2.07 -55.00 -13.51
N TYR A 66 2.21 -54.51 -14.75
CA TYR A 66 3.47 -54.55 -15.48
C TYR A 66 4.59 -53.82 -14.72
N PHE A 67 4.32 -52.61 -14.21
CA PHE A 67 5.32 -51.86 -13.46
C PHE A 67 5.78 -52.61 -12.20
N LEU A 68 4.85 -53.30 -11.53
CA LEU A 68 5.12 -54.07 -10.31
C LEU A 68 5.83 -55.40 -10.59
N GLU A 69 5.52 -56.09 -11.67
CA GLU A 69 6.06 -57.44 -11.92
C GLU A 69 7.30 -57.42 -12.80
N GLN A 70 7.45 -56.41 -13.66
CA GLN A 70 8.48 -56.38 -14.70
C GLN A 70 9.22 -55.04 -14.76
N GLY A 71 8.49 -53.93 -14.89
CA GLY A 71 9.06 -52.61 -15.15
C GLY A 71 10.09 -52.18 -14.09
N GLN A 72 9.74 -52.26 -12.81
CA GLN A 72 10.65 -51.87 -11.72
C GLN A 72 11.93 -52.72 -11.58
N PHE A 73 11.98 -53.89 -12.23
CA PHE A 73 13.16 -54.77 -12.21
C PHE A 73 14.04 -54.61 -13.44
N ALA A 74 13.59 -53.86 -14.45
CA ALA A 74 14.39 -53.62 -15.64
C ALA A 74 15.62 -52.73 -15.30
N PRO A 75 16.84 -53.07 -15.75
CA PRO A 75 18.04 -52.28 -15.44
C PRO A 75 17.94 -50.82 -15.88
N ALA A 76 17.28 -50.55 -17.02
CA ALA A 76 17.04 -49.19 -17.51
C ALA A 76 16.13 -48.37 -16.57
N VAL A 77 15.10 -49.01 -15.99
CA VAL A 77 14.19 -48.37 -15.03
C VAL A 77 14.89 -48.12 -13.69
N GLN A 78 15.65 -49.09 -13.18
CA GLN A 78 16.40 -48.96 -11.93
C GLN A 78 17.45 -47.85 -11.99
N SER A 79 18.24 -47.82 -13.07
CA SER A 79 19.23 -46.77 -13.31
C SER A 79 18.60 -45.39 -13.44
N LEU A 80 17.49 -45.27 -14.18
CA LEU A 80 16.79 -44.00 -14.32
C LEU A 80 16.17 -43.55 -13.00
N ALA A 81 15.55 -44.45 -12.24
CA ALA A 81 14.95 -44.14 -10.93
C ALA A 81 16.00 -43.61 -9.93
N ALA A 82 17.17 -44.24 -9.89
CA ALA A 82 18.30 -43.77 -9.10
C ALA A 82 18.79 -42.39 -9.55
N PHE A 83 18.95 -42.17 -10.86
CA PHE A 83 19.36 -40.88 -11.42
C PHE A 83 18.35 -39.76 -11.14
N LEU A 84 17.05 -40.07 -11.19
CA LEU A 84 15.97 -39.13 -10.94
C LEU A 84 15.62 -38.96 -9.46
N ASN A 85 16.37 -39.58 -8.54
CA ASN A 85 16.12 -39.56 -7.10
C ASN A 85 14.67 -39.94 -6.72
N ILE A 86 14.19 -41.07 -7.25
CA ILE A 86 12.87 -41.64 -6.92
C ILE A 86 13.00 -43.13 -6.63
N ARG A 87 12.40 -43.60 -5.55
CA ARG A 87 12.42 -45.01 -5.15
C ARG A 87 11.41 -45.82 -5.97
N LEU A 88 11.79 -47.01 -6.38
CA LEU A 88 10.89 -48.00 -6.96
C LEU A 88 10.09 -48.74 -5.86
N PRO A 89 8.95 -49.35 -6.18
CA PRO A 89 8.14 -50.06 -5.17
C PRO A 89 8.93 -51.13 -4.39
N CYS A 90 9.77 -51.91 -5.05
CA CYS A 90 10.61 -52.94 -4.44
C CYS A 90 11.61 -52.38 -3.41
N GLN A 91 12.09 -51.15 -3.61
CA GLN A 91 13.01 -50.46 -2.71
C GLN A 91 12.31 -49.88 -1.46
N ARG A 92 10.98 -49.87 -1.42
CA ARG A 92 10.20 -49.38 -0.27
C ARG A 92 9.84 -50.48 0.72
N VAL A 93 9.73 -51.73 0.26
CA VAL A 93 9.33 -52.88 1.09
C VAL A 93 10.42 -53.28 2.10
N GLU A 94 11.70 -53.09 1.76
CA GLU A 94 12.84 -53.39 2.67
C GLU A 94 12.87 -52.55 3.95
N ARG A 95 12.12 -51.44 4.04
CA ARG A 95 12.09 -50.59 5.24
C ARG A 95 11.07 -51.03 6.30
N GLN A 96 10.16 -51.95 5.97
CA GLN A 96 9.12 -52.44 6.89
C GLN A 96 9.51 -53.69 7.69
N THR A 97 10.70 -54.27 7.47
CA THR A 97 11.16 -55.50 8.16
C THR A 97 11.91 -55.24 9.47
N SER A 98 11.89 -54.01 10.01
CA SER A 98 12.45 -53.72 11.34
C SER A 98 11.50 -52.90 12.21
N SER A 99 10.35 -53.46 12.57
CA SER A 99 9.72 -53.30 13.89
C SER A 99 8.46 -54.15 14.00
N ASP A 100 8.41 -54.95 15.06
CA ASP A 100 7.23 -55.70 15.50
C ASP A 100 6.02 -54.77 15.74
N ALA A 101 4.88 -55.09 15.13
CA ALA A 101 3.55 -55.14 15.75
C ALA A 101 2.47 -55.28 14.67
N GLY A 102 1.59 -56.27 14.84
CA GLY A 102 0.51 -56.58 13.92
C GLY A 102 -0.43 -55.41 13.63
N GLY A 103 -0.74 -55.25 12.36
CA GLY A 103 -1.79 -54.41 11.83
C GLY A 103 -1.96 -54.77 10.35
N GLN A 104 -3.18 -55.11 9.95
CA GLN A 104 -3.56 -55.51 8.60
C GLN A 104 -2.77 -54.78 7.51
N GLU A 105 -2.22 -55.57 6.57
CA GLU A 105 -1.58 -55.12 5.32
C GLU A 105 -2.46 -54.08 4.61
N ALA A 106 -2.20 -52.79 4.85
CA ALA A 106 -2.52 -51.77 3.89
C ALA A 106 -1.54 -51.99 2.74
N ALA A 107 -1.89 -52.87 1.79
CA ALA A 107 -1.19 -53.01 0.52
C ALA A 107 -0.94 -51.60 0.00
N ALA A 108 0.33 -51.16 0.02
CA ALA A 108 0.68 -49.81 -0.34
C ALA A 108 0.27 -49.61 -1.80
N HIS A 109 -0.88 -48.98 -2.03
CA HIS A 109 -1.36 -48.69 -3.37
C HIS A 109 -0.24 -47.93 -4.10
N VAL A 110 0.33 -48.57 -5.13
CA VAL A 110 1.40 -47.96 -5.91
C VAL A 110 0.78 -46.87 -6.77
N LEU A 111 1.02 -45.62 -6.38
CA LEU A 111 0.55 -44.46 -7.12
C LEU A 111 1.47 -44.22 -8.32
N LEU A 112 1.12 -44.76 -9.49
CA LEU A 112 1.87 -44.55 -10.74
C LEU A 112 2.09 -43.05 -11.03
N ARG A 113 1.14 -42.19 -10.61
CA ARG A 113 1.24 -40.73 -10.72
C ARG A 113 2.52 -40.15 -10.12
N ARG A 114 3.09 -40.75 -9.06
CA ARG A 114 4.37 -40.29 -8.48
C ARG A 114 5.53 -40.42 -9.46
N TYR A 115 5.58 -41.53 -10.18
CA TYR A 115 6.60 -41.81 -11.19
C TYR A 115 6.38 -40.94 -12.42
N ILE A 116 5.13 -40.82 -12.87
CA ILE A 116 4.76 -39.96 -14.00
C ILE A 116 5.16 -38.51 -13.73
N ARG A 117 4.85 -37.97 -12.54
CA ARG A 117 5.28 -36.63 -12.11
C ARG A 117 6.78 -36.43 -12.22
N ARG A 118 7.58 -37.40 -11.74
CA ARG A 118 9.04 -37.32 -11.79
C ARG A 118 9.59 -37.43 -13.21
N LEU A 119 9.01 -38.28 -14.05
CA LEU A 119 9.40 -38.40 -15.46
C LEU A 119 9.09 -37.12 -16.23
N VAL A 120 7.88 -36.57 -16.09
CA VAL A 120 7.44 -35.35 -16.78
C VAL A 120 8.29 -34.14 -16.37
N VAL A 121 8.43 -33.88 -15.06
CA VAL A 121 9.13 -32.69 -14.55
C VAL A 121 10.63 -32.67 -14.93
N THR A 122 11.22 -33.84 -15.15
CA THR A 122 12.62 -34.01 -15.57
C THR A 122 12.79 -34.24 -17.07
N ALA A 123 11.70 -34.20 -17.85
CA ALA A 123 11.62 -34.45 -19.28
C ALA A 123 12.15 -35.84 -19.74
N HIS A 124 11.83 -36.88 -18.96
CA HIS A 124 12.12 -38.30 -19.25
C HIS A 124 10.84 -39.11 -19.51
N ASP A 125 9.79 -38.48 -20.03
CA ASP A 125 8.51 -39.09 -20.37
C ASP A 125 8.41 -39.50 -21.85
N SER A 126 9.51 -39.95 -22.47
CA SER A 126 9.47 -40.42 -23.86
C SER A 126 8.70 -41.75 -23.99
N PRO A 127 8.13 -42.06 -25.18
CA PRO A 127 7.41 -43.32 -25.40
C PRO A 127 8.22 -44.57 -25.00
N GLU A 128 9.52 -44.57 -25.24
CA GLU A 128 10.42 -45.68 -24.88
C GLU A 128 10.54 -45.83 -23.36
N VAL A 129 10.65 -44.71 -22.63
CA VAL A 129 10.72 -44.72 -21.16
C VAL A 129 9.37 -45.12 -20.57
N LEU A 130 8.26 -44.59 -21.08
CA LEU A 130 6.91 -44.93 -20.61
C LEU A 130 6.59 -46.40 -20.88
N MET A 131 6.99 -46.95 -22.02
CA MET A 131 6.88 -48.38 -22.30
C MET A 131 7.76 -49.22 -21.37
N ALA A 132 8.98 -48.78 -21.06
CA ALA A 132 9.85 -49.48 -20.12
C ALA A 132 9.30 -49.49 -18.68
N PHE A 133 8.65 -48.41 -18.24
CA PHE A 133 8.03 -48.34 -16.91
C PHE A 133 6.69 -49.08 -16.86
N PHE A 134 5.81 -48.86 -17.84
CA PHE A 134 4.38 -49.20 -17.72
C PHE A 134 3.90 -50.24 -18.75
N GLY A 135 4.78 -50.73 -19.63
CA GLY A 135 4.48 -51.80 -20.58
C GLY A 135 3.88 -51.30 -21.89
N ALA A 136 3.55 -52.23 -22.79
CA ALA A 136 3.09 -51.92 -24.14
C ALA A 136 1.73 -51.19 -24.19
N GLU A 137 0.89 -51.36 -23.17
CA GLU A 137 -0.45 -50.74 -23.06
C GLU A 137 -0.42 -49.35 -22.40
N TRP A 138 0.76 -48.74 -22.20
CA TRP A 138 0.90 -47.47 -21.49
C TRP A 138 0.05 -46.35 -22.10
N THR A 139 -0.13 -46.34 -23.41
CA THR A 139 -0.86 -45.29 -24.14
C THR A 139 -2.31 -45.18 -23.70
N GLY A 140 -3.02 -46.31 -23.57
CA GLY A 140 -4.41 -46.33 -23.11
C GLY A 140 -4.57 -46.48 -21.59
N GLY A 141 -3.51 -46.87 -20.87
CA GLY A 141 -3.51 -46.91 -19.40
C GLY A 141 -3.06 -45.61 -18.74
N VAL A 142 -1.77 -45.26 -18.83
CA VAL A 142 -1.23 -44.05 -18.17
C VAL A 142 -1.11 -42.84 -19.09
N GLY A 143 -1.36 -42.98 -20.39
CA GLY A 143 -1.17 -41.91 -21.38
C GLY A 143 -1.94 -40.63 -21.05
N CYS A 144 -3.22 -40.73 -20.67
CA CYS A 144 -4.00 -39.56 -20.24
C CYS A 144 -3.45 -38.90 -18.97
N VAL A 145 -2.89 -39.70 -18.05
CA VAL A 145 -2.26 -39.21 -16.81
C VAL A 145 -0.97 -38.46 -17.13
N VAL A 146 -0.16 -38.97 -18.08
CA VAL A 146 1.04 -38.29 -18.59
C VAL A 146 0.67 -36.95 -19.24
N GLN A 147 -0.34 -36.95 -20.12
CA GLN A 147 -0.79 -35.73 -20.80
C GLN A 147 -1.29 -34.66 -19.83
N GLN A 148 -2.11 -35.06 -18.84
CA GLN A 148 -2.59 -34.16 -17.80
C GLN A 148 -1.43 -33.59 -16.97
N GLU A 149 -0.43 -34.41 -16.65
CA GLU A 149 0.72 -33.97 -15.86
C GLU A 149 1.64 -33.04 -16.65
N ARG A 150 1.83 -33.26 -17.96
CA ARG A 150 2.56 -32.33 -18.85
C ARG A 150 1.91 -30.94 -18.88
N GLN A 151 0.58 -30.89 -18.99
CA GLN A 151 -0.18 -29.63 -18.91
C GLN A 151 -0.04 -28.95 -17.54
N THR A 152 -0.13 -29.73 -16.46
CA THR A 152 0.02 -29.23 -15.09
C THR A 152 1.41 -28.64 -14.86
N TYR A 153 2.45 -29.30 -15.38
CA TYR A 153 3.82 -28.83 -15.28
C TYR A 153 4.03 -27.51 -16.03
N LEU A 154 3.54 -27.41 -17.27
CA LEU A 154 3.59 -26.16 -18.04
C LEU A 154 2.89 -25.00 -17.32
N PHE A 155 1.70 -25.26 -16.78
CA PHE A 155 0.94 -24.26 -16.02
C PHE A 155 1.72 -23.80 -14.78
N THR A 156 2.20 -24.75 -13.96
CA THR A 156 2.92 -24.43 -12.72
C THR A 156 4.22 -23.67 -12.98
N ALA A 157 4.97 -24.06 -14.01
CA ALA A 157 6.20 -23.39 -14.42
C ALA A 157 5.94 -21.96 -14.93
N LYS A 158 4.87 -21.74 -15.70
CA LYS A 158 4.46 -20.42 -16.22
C LYS A 158 3.92 -19.52 -15.11
N SER A 159 3.11 -20.05 -14.18
CA SER A 159 2.42 -19.25 -13.14
C SER A 159 3.30 -18.89 -11.94
N SER A 160 4.13 -19.83 -11.47
CA SER A 160 4.77 -19.73 -10.15
C SER A 160 6.30 -19.68 -10.23
N GLY A 161 6.85 -19.80 -11.43
CA GLY A 161 8.29 -19.85 -11.67
C GLY A 161 8.93 -21.19 -11.27
N TRP A 162 10.19 -21.37 -11.69
CA TRP A 162 10.91 -22.64 -11.59
C TRP A 162 11.16 -23.11 -10.15
N ALA A 163 11.45 -22.19 -9.21
CA ALA A 163 11.74 -22.56 -7.82
C ALA A 163 10.53 -23.15 -7.10
N ALA A 164 9.37 -22.49 -7.19
CA ALA A 164 8.12 -22.98 -6.61
C ALA A 164 7.64 -24.26 -7.29
N THR A 165 7.83 -24.35 -8.62
CA THR A 165 7.55 -25.58 -9.37
C THR A 165 8.39 -26.74 -8.84
N LYS A 166 9.69 -26.56 -8.62
CA LYS A 166 10.54 -27.63 -8.08
C LYS A 166 10.03 -28.13 -6.73
N ALA A 167 9.69 -27.21 -5.82
CA ALA A 167 9.15 -27.55 -4.50
C ALA A 167 7.84 -28.36 -4.59
N ALA A 168 6.95 -28.04 -5.54
CA ALA A 168 5.69 -28.76 -5.76
C ALA A 168 5.85 -30.20 -6.30
N TYR A 169 7.04 -30.56 -6.78
CA TYR A 169 7.39 -31.89 -7.28
C TYR A 169 8.34 -32.66 -6.35
N ASP A 170 8.82 -32.04 -5.28
CA ASP A 170 9.62 -32.72 -4.26
C ASP A 170 8.74 -33.73 -3.48
N LEU A 171 9.24 -34.95 -3.31
CA LEU A 171 8.60 -35.98 -2.48
C LEU A 171 9.35 -36.03 -1.14
N LEU A 172 8.78 -35.41 -0.11
CA LEU A 172 9.38 -35.36 1.21
C LEU A 172 9.34 -36.74 1.91
N PRO A 173 10.32 -37.04 2.79
CA PRO A 173 11.42 -36.18 3.21
C PRO A 173 12.67 -36.21 2.31
N ASP A 174 12.89 -37.27 1.53
CA ASP A 174 14.20 -37.56 0.93
C ASP A 174 14.23 -37.75 -0.59
N GLU A 175 13.08 -37.76 -1.26
CA GLU A 175 12.96 -37.92 -2.72
C GLU A 175 12.76 -36.55 -3.40
N GLN A 176 13.70 -35.63 -3.19
CA GLN A 176 13.71 -34.32 -3.86
C GLN A 176 13.91 -34.47 -5.38
N THR A 177 13.22 -33.65 -6.16
CA THR A 177 13.40 -33.54 -7.61
C THR A 177 14.79 -32.98 -7.89
N PRO A 178 15.68 -33.71 -8.58
CA PRO A 178 17.09 -33.31 -8.70
C PRO A 178 17.29 -32.08 -9.58
N PHE A 179 16.46 -31.90 -10.61
CA PHE A 179 16.47 -30.76 -11.52
C PHE A 179 15.14 -30.68 -12.28
N LEU A 180 14.87 -29.53 -12.89
CA LEU A 180 13.74 -29.33 -13.79
C LEU A 180 14.23 -29.23 -15.23
N ARG A 181 13.42 -29.68 -16.20
CA ARG A 181 13.70 -29.48 -17.63
C ARG A 181 12.47 -28.99 -18.37
N PRO A 182 12.61 -28.07 -19.35
CA PRO A 182 11.55 -27.82 -20.31
C PRO A 182 11.10 -29.12 -20.97
N LEU A 183 9.79 -29.25 -21.24
CA LEU A 183 9.26 -30.43 -21.92
C LEU A 183 9.96 -30.63 -23.26
N ARG A 184 10.33 -31.88 -23.58
CA ARG A 184 10.86 -32.24 -24.89
C ARG A 184 9.74 -32.23 -25.91
N ALA A 185 9.93 -31.50 -27.00
CA ALA A 185 9.05 -31.43 -28.17
C ALA A 185 7.55 -31.40 -27.79
N PRO A 186 7.08 -30.37 -27.05
CA PRO A 186 5.66 -30.23 -26.77
C PRO A 186 4.92 -30.15 -28.12
N ALA A 187 3.86 -30.94 -28.28
CA ALA A 187 3.08 -30.86 -29.51
C ALA A 187 2.46 -29.45 -29.59
N GLU A 188 2.32 -28.90 -30.80
CA GLU A 188 1.75 -27.56 -30.99
C GLU A 188 0.33 -27.47 -30.40
N GLU A 189 -0.43 -28.58 -30.42
CA GLU A 189 -1.73 -28.69 -29.77
C GLU A 189 -1.64 -28.70 -28.23
N GLU A 190 -0.58 -29.26 -27.64
CA GLU A 190 -0.35 -29.17 -26.18
C GLU A 190 -0.05 -27.73 -25.76
N LEU A 191 0.72 -27.00 -26.57
CA LEU A 191 0.99 -25.57 -26.35
C LEU A 191 -0.29 -24.75 -26.54
N ARG A 192 -1.08 -25.02 -27.59
CA ARG A 192 -2.35 -24.33 -27.87
C ARG A 192 -3.37 -24.54 -26.76
N LEU A 193 -3.52 -25.78 -26.26
CA LEU A 193 -4.41 -26.08 -25.13
C LEU A 193 -3.92 -25.46 -23.82
N ALA A 194 -2.60 -25.42 -23.59
CA ALA A 194 -2.03 -24.73 -22.44
C ALA A 194 -2.24 -23.21 -22.53
N GLU A 195 -2.12 -22.62 -23.73
CA GLU A 195 -2.35 -21.19 -23.97
C GLU A 195 -3.84 -20.83 -23.95
N SER A 196 -4.72 -21.72 -24.39
CA SER A 196 -6.18 -21.57 -24.27
C SER A 196 -6.60 -21.60 -22.81
N ARG A 197 -6.15 -22.59 -22.03
CA ARG A 197 -6.38 -22.63 -20.57
C ARG A 197 -5.76 -21.44 -19.86
N TRP A 198 -4.63 -20.94 -20.34
CA TRP A 198 -4.03 -19.72 -19.84
C TRP A 198 -4.89 -18.50 -20.15
N SER A 199 -5.50 -18.44 -21.34
CA SER A 199 -6.40 -17.36 -21.75
C SER A 199 -7.72 -17.40 -20.98
N ASP A 200 -8.27 -18.58 -20.69
CA ASP A 200 -9.46 -18.75 -19.87
C ASP A 200 -9.19 -18.39 -18.39
N TRP A 201 -8.04 -18.83 -17.85
CA TRP A 201 -7.59 -18.46 -16.50
C TRP A 201 -7.24 -16.97 -16.35
N ASN A 202 -6.63 -16.37 -17.38
CA ASN A 202 -6.40 -14.94 -17.43
C ASN A 202 -7.70 -14.17 -17.67
N GLY A 203 -8.66 -14.71 -18.42
CA GLY A 203 -9.99 -14.11 -18.58
C GLY A 203 -10.75 -14.02 -17.26
N GLU A 204 -10.58 -14.99 -16.36
CA GLU A 204 -11.14 -14.95 -15.00
C GLU A 204 -10.31 -14.10 -14.02
N LYS A 205 -9.01 -13.92 -14.24
CA LYS A 205 -8.15 -13.05 -13.41
C LYS A 205 -8.06 -11.59 -13.86
N GLU A 206 -8.36 -11.31 -15.12
CA GLU A 206 -8.37 -9.95 -15.69
C GLU A 206 -9.73 -9.26 -15.49
N GLU A 207 -10.75 -9.94 -14.95
CA GLU A 207 -12.06 -9.35 -14.57
C GLU A 207 -12.32 -9.22 -13.05
N GLU A 208 -11.33 -9.44 -12.18
CA GLU A 208 -11.32 -8.77 -10.87
C GLU A 208 -10.46 -7.52 -10.99
N GLU A 209 -10.96 -6.50 -11.70
CA GLU A 209 -10.58 -5.13 -11.34
C GLU A 209 -10.88 -5.00 -9.84
N GLU A 210 -9.85 -4.85 -8.99
CA GLU A 210 -10.05 -4.62 -7.55
C GLU A 210 -11.14 -3.56 -7.40
N GLU A 211 -12.31 -3.95 -6.87
CA GLU A 211 -13.42 -3.02 -6.81
C GLU A 211 -12.99 -1.78 -6.01
N PRO A 212 -13.32 -0.56 -6.49
CA PRO A 212 -12.88 0.64 -5.81
C PRO A 212 -13.38 0.61 -4.37
N TRP A 213 -12.52 0.90 -3.41
CA TRP A 213 -12.84 0.90 -2.00
C TRP A 213 -12.62 2.27 -1.37
N LEU A 214 -13.26 2.47 -0.22
CA LEU A 214 -13.15 3.67 0.57
C LEU A 214 -13.06 3.31 2.06
N ILE A 215 -12.08 3.89 2.74
CA ILE A 215 -11.90 3.79 4.19
C ILE A 215 -11.98 5.20 4.78
N ALA A 216 -12.64 5.34 5.93
CA ALA A 216 -12.70 6.62 6.64
C ALA A 216 -12.44 6.46 8.12
N TYR A 217 -11.59 7.33 8.66
CA TYR A 217 -11.46 7.57 10.09
C TYR A 217 -12.40 8.71 10.47
N THR A 218 -13.27 8.48 11.47
CA THR A 218 -14.27 9.47 11.90
C THR A 218 -14.20 9.67 13.41
N ASP A 219 -13.92 10.90 13.82
CA ASP A 219 -14.03 11.39 15.20
C ASP A 219 -14.77 12.74 15.18
N LEU A 220 -16.08 12.69 15.44
CA LEU A 220 -16.90 13.91 15.48
C LEU A 220 -16.58 14.79 16.71
N PHE A 221 -15.96 14.23 17.76
CA PHE A 221 -15.62 14.95 18.99
C PHE A 221 -14.36 15.79 18.85
N ALA A 222 -13.60 15.61 17.76
CA ALA A 222 -12.49 16.48 17.37
C ALA A 222 -12.91 17.96 17.18
N GLY A 223 -14.22 18.23 17.08
CA GLY A 223 -14.80 19.56 17.22
C GLY A 223 -14.42 20.51 16.08
N ARG A 224 -13.45 21.41 16.33
CA ARG A 224 -12.94 22.36 15.32
C ARG A 224 -11.82 21.75 14.47
N GLU A 225 -11.26 20.63 14.91
CA GLU A 225 -10.24 19.89 14.17
C GLU A 225 -10.89 19.03 13.07
N THR A 226 -10.06 18.40 12.24
CA THR A 226 -10.53 17.45 11.22
C THR A 226 -11.33 16.33 11.89
N GLN A 227 -12.62 16.21 11.55
CA GLN A 227 -13.51 15.20 12.12
C GLN A 227 -13.57 13.92 11.28
N VAL A 228 -13.34 14.03 9.97
CA VAL A 228 -13.38 12.89 9.05
C VAL A 228 -12.16 12.96 8.13
N VAL A 229 -11.44 11.85 8.02
CA VAL A 229 -10.38 11.64 7.02
C VAL A 229 -10.78 10.47 6.14
N ILE A 230 -10.71 10.66 4.82
CA ILE A 230 -11.16 9.68 3.83
C ILE A 230 -9.96 9.27 2.98
N TYR A 231 -9.86 7.97 2.69
CA TYR A 231 -8.93 7.40 1.73
C TYR A 231 -9.70 6.50 0.77
N SER A 232 -9.45 6.67 -0.53
CA SER A 232 -9.97 5.80 -1.58
C SER A 232 -8.85 5.14 -2.37
N SER A 233 -9.09 3.90 -2.84
CA SER A 233 -8.21 3.21 -3.79
C SER A 233 -7.90 4.04 -5.03
N GLU A 234 -8.86 4.87 -5.45
CA GLU A 234 -8.77 5.69 -6.66
C GLU A 234 -7.85 6.91 -6.51
N GLU A 235 -7.41 7.24 -5.29
CA GLU A 235 -6.46 8.34 -5.08
C GLU A 235 -5.06 8.01 -5.61
N ALA A 236 -4.70 6.72 -5.64
CA ALA A 236 -3.37 6.26 -6.09
C ALA A 236 -3.18 6.38 -7.61
N SER A 237 -4.25 6.20 -8.39
CA SER A 237 -4.26 6.23 -9.85
C SER A 237 -4.45 7.64 -10.45
N ALA A 238 -4.66 8.66 -9.60
CA ALA A 238 -5.06 10.02 -9.96
C ALA A 238 -3.91 11.06 -10.06
N SER A 239 -2.66 10.63 -9.88
CA SER A 239 -1.53 11.54 -9.67
C SER A 239 -0.69 11.75 -10.94
N SER A 240 -1.24 12.41 -11.96
CA SER A 240 -0.40 12.90 -13.08
C SER A 240 0.24 14.24 -12.70
N ASN A 241 1.57 14.24 -12.56
CA ASN A 241 2.36 15.46 -12.42
C ASN A 241 2.62 16.06 -13.81
N GLU A 242 1.60 16.63 -14.45
CA GLU A 242 1.78 17.40 -15.69
C GLU A 242 1.86 18.92 -15.37
N GLY A 243 3.07 19.40 -15.11
CA GLY A 243 3.38 20.85 -15.09
C GLY A 243 2.90 21.65 -13.87
N ASP A 244 2.77 22.97 -14.06
CA ASP A 244 2.42 23.95 -13.01
C ASP A 244 0.95 23.89 -12.55
N GLN A 245 0.10 23.09 -13.21
CA GLN A 245 -1.28 22.84 -12.83
C GLN A 245 -1.35 21.64 -11.88
N ILE A 246 -1.08 21.89 -10.59
CA ILE A 246 -1.17 20.87 -9.54
C ILE A 246 -2.65 20.73 -9.13
N LEU A 247 -3.51 20.24 -10.01
CA LEU A 247 -4.86 19.81 -9.64
C LEU A 247 -4.95 18.31 -9.88
N SER A 248 -5.04 17.54 -8.78
CA SER A 248 -5.25 16.10 -8.86
C SER A 248 -6.71 15.82 -9.17
N LEU A 249 -6.94 15.47 -10.42
CA LEU A 249 -8.20 14.92 -10.90
C LEU A 249 -8.06 13.40 -10.93
N LEU A 250 -9.14 12.68 -10.65
CA LEU A 250 -9.14 11.23 -10.87
C LEU A 250 -8.99 11.01 -12.38
N THR A 251 -7.78 10.64 -12.83
CA THR A 251 -7.42 10.61 -14.27
C THR A 251 -8.15 9.52 -15.03
N THR A 252 -8.60 8.47 -14.36
CA THR A 252 -9.51 7.45 -14.89
C THR A 252 -10.15 6.69 -13.72
N PRO A 253 -11.33 7.07 -13.22
CA PRO A 253 -12.11 6.15 -12.43
C PRO A 253 -12.74 5.16 -13.40
N THR A 254 -12.45 3.87 -13.26
CA THR A 254 -13.20 2.83 -13.99
C THR A 254 -14.69 2.87 -13.61
N ASN A 255 -15.06 3.59 -12.53
CA ASN A 255 -16.45 3.91 -12.21
C ASN A 255 -16.65 5.16 -11.30
N PRO A 256 -16.72 6.41 -11.83
CA PRO A 256 -16.88 7.63 -11.01
C PRO A 256 -18.22 7.69 -10.27
N GLN A 257 -19.24 7.01 -10.79
CA GLN A 257 -20.57 6.93 -10.18
C GLN A 257 -20.55 6.03 -8.94
N ARG A 258 -19.78 4.94 -8.99
CA ARG A 258 -19.62 4.03 -7.84
C ARG A 258 -18.89 4.68 -6.69
N VAL A 259 -17.76 5.35 -6.94
CA VAL A 259 -17.00 6.09 -5.91
C VAL A 259 -17.87 7.18 -5.28
N ARG A 260 -18.64 7.90 -6.10
CA ARG A 260 -19.63 8.87 -5.62
C ARG A 260 -20.71 8.22 -4.75
N ALA A 261 -21.24 7.08 -5.16
CA ALA A 261 -22.23 6.34 -4.37
C ALA A 261 -21.66 5.90 -3.02
N GLN A 262 -20.41 5.45 -2.98
CA GLN A 262 -19.68 5.11 -1.75
C GLN A 262 -19.49 6.31 -0.82
N LEU A 263 -19.06 7.46 -1.36
CA LEU A 263 -18.95 8.72 -0.61
C LEU A 263 -20.30 9.12 0.01
N LEU A 264 -21.37 9.07 -0.78
CA LEU A 264 -22.72 9.40 -0.30
C LEU A 264 -23.23 8.39 0.74
N ALA A 265 -22.93 7.11 0.57
CA ALA A 265 -23.26 6.07 1.53
C ALA A 265 -22.52 6.29 2.86
N LEU A 266 -21.22 6.61 2.82
CA LEU A 266 -20.45 6.97 4.00
C LEU A 266 -21.04 8.18 4.71
N PHE A 267 -21.32 9.27 3.99
CA PHE A 267 -21.88 10.48 4.61
C PHE A 267 -23.24 10.21 5.26
N ARG A 268 -24.10 9.42 4.61
CA ARG A 268 -25.38 8.97 5.20
C ARG A 268 -25.15 8.11 6.44
N TYR A 269 -24.15 7.23 6.42
CA TYR A 269 -23.79 6.42 7.57
C TYR A 269 -23.38 7.31 8.76
N ILE A 270 -22.50 8.30 8.54
CA ILE A 270 -22.08 9.26 9.57
C ILE A 270 -23.30 10.01 10.12
N LYS A 271 -24.17 10.57 9.27
CA LYS A 271 -25.41 11.26 9.70
C LYS A 271 -26.34 10.36 10.51
N THR A 272 -26.51 9.11 10.11
CA THR A 272 -27.52 8.22 10.69
C THR A 272 -27.03 7.57 11.98
N HIS A 273 -25.76 7.21 12.06
CA HIS A 273 -25.23 6.37 13.13
C HIS A 273 -24.29 7.09 14.11
N LEU A 274 -23.52 8.08 13.65
CA LEU A 274 -22.49 8.72 14.48
C LEU A 274 -22.93 10.10 14.98
N LEU A 275 -23.59 10.86 14.11
CA LEU A 275 -24.01 12.23 14.39
C LEU A 275 -24.98 12.34 15.58
N PRO A 276 -25.99 11.47 15.76
CA PRO A 276 -26.94 11.60 16.88
C PRO A 276 -26.27 11.53 18.25
N VAL A 277 -25.25 10.67 18.40
CA VAL A 277 -24.48 10.53 19.65
C VAL A 277 -23.70 11.82 19.94
N TYR A 278 -23.04 12.37 18.91
CA TYR A 278 -22.32 13.63 19.03
C TYR A 278 -23.25 14.82 19.32
N THR A 279 -24.39 14.93 18.64
CA THR A 279 -25.37 16.01 18.88
C THR A 279 -25.93 15.95 20.30
N ALA A 280 -26.22 14.75 20.82
CA ALA A 280 -26.67 14.57 22.20
C ALA A 280 -25.59 15.02 23.21
N HIS A 281 -24.32 14.67 22.96
CA HIS A 281 -23.19 15.13 23.77
C HIS A 281 -23.06 16.66 23.75
N ARG A 282 -23.09 17.28 22.57
CA ARG A 282 -23.03 18.74 22.41
C ARG A 282 -24.15 19.46 23.14
N ALA A 283 -25.39 18.98 23.04
CA ALA A 283 -26.52 19.58 23.75
C ALA A 283 -26.31 19.60 25.26
N SER A 284 -25.57 18.63 25.81
CA SER A 284 -25.17 18.59 27.22
C SER A 284 -24.02 19.56 27.56
N GLU A 285 -23.09 19.81 26.64
CA GLU A 285 -21.94 20.71 26.85
C GLU A 285 -22.24 22.19 26.57
N ASP A 286 -23.04 22.49 25.54
CA ASP A 286 -23.46 23.85 25.20
C ASP A 286 -24.35 24.44 26.32
N ALA A 287 -25.00 23.58 27.13
CA ALA A 287 -25.65 23.98 28.39
C ALA A 287 -24.67 24.34 29.53
N ALA A 288 -23.39 23.98 29.40
CA ALA A 288 -22.38 24.11 30.43
C ALA A 288 -21.35 25.23 30.19
N LYS A 289 -21.11 25.69 28.95
CA LYS A 289 -20.16 26.79 28.66
C LYS A 289 -20.51 27.57 27.37
N GLU A 290 -20.94 28.83 27.53
CA GLU A 290 -20.68 29.88 26.53
C GLU A 290 -19.32 30.51 26.86
N ALA A 291 -18.33 30.34 25.99
CA ALA A 291 -17.10 31.13 26.08
C ALA A 291 -16.61 31.58 24.69
N ALA A 292 -16.72 32.90 24.52
CA ALA A 292 -15.88 33.87 23.81
C ALA A 292 -15.16 33.43 22.52
N GLY A 293 -15.52 34.14 21.45
CA GLY A 293 -14.85 34.08 20.16
C GLY A 293 -13.48 34.76 20.17
N ASP A 294 -12.46 33.98 19.84
CA ASP A 294 -11.16 34.45 19.35
C ASP A 294 -10.62 33.45 18.32
N HIS A 295 -11.44 33.12 17.30
CA HIS A 295 -11.13 32.03 16.39
C HIS A 295 -11.30 32.44 14.94
N GLN A 296 -10.27 32.18 14.11
CA GLN A 296 -10.30 32.46 12.67
C GLN A 296 -11.29 31.57 11.90
N LEU A 297 -11.65 30.38 12.40
CA LEU A 297 -12.59 29.44 11.77
C LEU A 297 -13.70 29.00 12.74
N ALA A 298 -14.96 29.19 12.33
CA ALA A 298 -16.14 28.70 13.04
C ALA A 298 -16.17 27.17 13.09
N PRO A 299 -16.74 26.55 14.15
CA PRO A 299 -16.96 25.10 14.16
C PRO A 299 -17.98 24.70 13.08
N PRO A 300 -17.99 23.43 12.63
CA PRO A 300 -19.06 22.92 11.78
C PRO A 300 -20.43 23.09 12.43
N PRO A 301 -21.49 23.41 11.67
CA PRO A 301 -22.86 23.36 12.16
C PRO A 301 -23.19 22.00 12.80
N PRO A 302 -24.13 21.91 13.76
CA PRO A 302 -24.39 20.66 14.48
C PRO A 302 -24.80 19.46 13.60
N GLN A 303 -25.37 19.73 12.43
CA GLN A 303 -25.78 18.71 11.45
C GLN A 303 -24.72 18.43 10.37
N ALA A 304 -23.57 19.10 10.45
CA ALA A 304 -22.49 19.02 9.48
C ALA A 304 -21.21 18.51 10.15
N PHE A 305 -20.29 18.03 9.33
CA PHE A 305 -18.97 17.58 9.79
C PHE A 305 -17.86 18.06 8.86
N LEU A 306 -16.67 18.27 9.43
CA LEU A 306 -15.47 18.69 8.72
C LEU A 306 -14.70 17.49 8.19
N VAL A 307 -14.69 17.34 6.87
CA VAL A 307 -13.81 16.39 6.16
C VAL A 307 -12.50 17.10 5.84
N GLY A 308 -11.39 16.57 6.36
CA GLY A 308 -10.04 17.10 6.11
C GLY A 308 -9.24 16.18 5.20
N ASN A 309 -8.18 16.74 4.60
CA ASN A 309 -7.35 16.03 3.63
C ASN A 309 -8.13 15.41 2.46
N LEU A 310 -9.31 15.93 2.11
CA LEU A 310 -10.15 15.34 1.06
C LEU A 310 -9.50 15.53 -0.30
N HIS A 311 -9.16 14.43 -0.98
CA HIS A 311 -8.61 14.47 -2.34
C HIS A 311 -9.50 15.31 -3.27
N THR A 312 -8.91 16.26 -4.01
CA THR A 312 -9.68 17.18 -4.88
C THR A 312 -10.48 16.46 -5.95
N GLY A 313 -9.97 15.34 -6.45
CA GLY A 313 -10.69 14.46 -7.37
C GLY A 313 -11.92 13.81 -6.74
N LEU A 314 -11.88 13.42 -5.47
CA LEU A 314 -13.06 12.90 -4.75
C LEU A 314 -14.06 14.03 -4.48
N PHE A 315 -13.58 15.21 -4.09
CA PHE A 315 -14.42 16.40 -3.91
C PHE A 315 -15.15 16.76 -5.21
N ALA A 316 -14.47 16.68 -6.36
CA ALA A 316 -15.08 16.95 -7.66
C ALA A 316 -16.25 16.01 -7.98
N LEU A 317 -16.27 14.77 -7.47
CA LEU A 317 -17.40 13.85 -7.65
C LEU A 317 -18.68 14.33 -6.94
N LEU A 318 -18.56 15.22 -5.95
CA LEU A 318 -19.70 15.83 -5.26
C LEU A 318 -20.28 17.03 -6.03
N PHE A 319 -19.62 17.44 -7.13
CA PHE A 319 -20.00 18.60 -7.94
C PHE A 319 -20.21 18.22 -9.40
N ALA A 320 -21.41 18.45 -9.94
CA ALA A 320 -21.76 18.18 -11.34
C ALA A 320 -22.60 19.34 -11.92
N GLY A 321 -22.02 20.55 -11.95
CA GLY A 321 -22.72 21.79 -12.31
C GLY A 321 -23.53 22.41 -11.15
N ALA A 322 -23.93 21.58 -10.19
CA ALA A 322 -24.36 21.94 -8.84
C ALA A 322 -23.90 20.83 -7.88
N PHE A 323 -23.98 21.06 -6.57
CA PHE A 323 -23.75 19.99 -5.60
C PHE A 323 -24.80 18.90 -5.75
N VAL A 324 -24.37 17.65 -5.60
CA VAL A 324 -25.24 16.48 -5.73
C VAL A 324 -26.44 16.55 -4.76
N PRO A 325 -27.66 16.17 -5.18
CA PRO A 325 -28.82 16.18 -4.32
C PRO A 325 -28.61 15.40 -3.02
N GLY A 326 -29.12 15.92 -1.90
CA GLY A 326 -28.96 15.29 -0.58
C GLY A 326 -27.67 15.68 0.15
N ILE A 327 -26.82 16.52 -0.44
CA ILE A 327 -25.63 17.07 0.21
C ILE A 327 -25.64 18.60 0.12
N LYS A 328 -25.31 19.24 1.24
CA LYS A 328 -25.06 20.67 1.35
C LYS A 328 -23.62 20.89 1.78
N ILE A 329 -22.88 21.66 0.99
CA ILE A 329 -21.51 22.08 1.32
C ILE A 329 -21.58 23.49 1.92
N HIS A 330 -21.17 23.63 3.18
CA HIS A 330 -21.20 24.92 3.89
C HIS A 330 -19.98 25.78 3.60
N ARG A 331 -18.81 25.14 3.51
CA ARG A 331 -17.54 25.78 3.17
C ARG A 331 -16.56 24.74 2.64
N TYR A 332 -15.65 25.18 1.79
CA TYR A 332 -14.50 24.41 1.31
C TYR A 332 -13.37 25.37 0.95
N ASP A 333 -12.13 24.87 0.85
CA ASP A 333 -11.01 25.72 0.45
C ASP A 333 -11.09 26.08 -1.04
N HIS A 334 -11.09 27.38 -1.35
CA HIS A 334 -11.11 27.85 -2.75
C HIS A 334 -9.82 27.51 -3.52
N ALA A 335 -8.67 27.60 -2.84
CA ALA A 335 -7.39 27.15 -3.36
C ALA A 335 -6.99 25.86 -2.63
N PRO A 336 -6.70 24.77 -3.36
CA PRO A 336 -6.39 23.51 -2.70
C PRO A 336 -5.02 23.55 -2.02
N TYR A 337 -4.78 22.55 -1.18
CA TYR A 337 -3.49 22.30 -0.56
C TYR A 337 -2.74 21.24 -1.37
N VAL A 338 -1.45 21.46 -1.59
CA VAL A 338 -0.55 20.48 -2.20
C VAL A 338 0.00 19.57 -1.11
N LYS A 339 -0.23 18.26 -1.26
CA LYS A 339 0.30 17.23 -0.37
C LYS A 339 1.73 16.88 -0.77
N TYR A 340 2.63 16.94 0.19
CA TYR A 340 4.01 16.49 0.05
C TYR A 340 4.22 15.22 0.86
N LEU A 341 4.96 14.26 0.31
CA LEU A 341 5.26 12.96 0.90
C LEU A 341 6.76 12.82 1.16
N PHE A 342 7.13 12.29 2.31
CA PHE A 342 8.51 12.09 2.75
C PHE A 342 8.75 10.62 3.09
N GLY A 343 9.73 10.01 2.43
CA GLY A 343 10.15 8.63 2.67
C GLY A 343 10.98 8.47 3.94
N SER A 344 11.17 7.22 4.36
CA SER A 344 11.99 6.90 5.53
C SER A 344 13.45 7.36 5.39
N ASP A 345 13.97 7.39 4.17
CA ASP A 345 15.31 7.89 3.82
C ASP A 345 15.44 9.39 4.15
N VAL A 346 14.41 10.17 3.82
CA VAL A 346 14.37 11.61 4.09
C VAL A 346 14.30 11.88 5.60
N VAL A 347 13.43 11.15 6.31
CA VAL A 347 13.23 11.36 7.75
C VAL A 347 14.45 10.91 8.56
N ARG A 348 15.06 9.76 8.24
CA ARG A 348 16.25 9.26 8.95
C ARG A 348 17.51 10.05 8.66
N ARG A 349 17.66 10.58 7.45
CA ARG A 349 18.81 11.40 7.07
C ARG A 349 18.85 12.73 7.83
N GLY A 350 17.72 13.14 8.44
CA GLY A 350 17.60 14.37 9.22
C GLY A 350 18.01 15.57 8.40
N GLY A 351 17.18 15.98 7.42
CA GLY A 351 17.40 17.20 6.62
C GLY A 351 18.85 17.37 6.15
N GLY A 352 19.26 16.58 5.16
CA GLY A 352 20.63 16.37 4.69
C GLY A 352 21.66 17.47 4.98
N SER A 353 22.80 17.05 5.53
CA SER A 353 24.13 17.59 5.25
C SER A 353 24.15 19.09 4.96
N ALA A 354 24.00 19.91 6.00
CA ALA A 354 24.83 21.09 6.05
C ALA A 354 26.27 20.56 6.06
N ARG A 355 26.87 20.40 4.86
CA ARG A 355 28.31 20.51 4.76
C ARG A 355 28.64 21.80 5.51
N THR A 356 29.41 21.67 6.57
CA THR A 356 30.27 22.73 7.06
C THR A 356 31.30 23.02 5.97
N ASP A 357 30.86 23.46 4.79
CA ASP A 357 31.72 24.21 3.89
C ASP A 357 31.83 25.58 4.54
N LYS A 358 32.93 25.73 5.29
CA LYS A 358 33.51 27.02 5.63
C LYS A 358 33.76 27.73 4.32
N THR A 359 32.77 28.47 3.82
CA THR A 359 33.00 29.44 2.76
C THR A 359 32.70 30.81 3.34
N GLU A 360 33.79 31.51 3.56
CA GLU A 360 33.87 32.93 3.89
C GLU A 360 33.00 33.75 2.93
N ALA A 361 32.13 34.61 3.49
CA ALA A 361 32.08 36.04 3.20
C ALA A 361 30.73 36.66 3.64
N SER A 362 30.79 37.29 4.81
CA SER A 362 30.23 38.63 5.12
C SER A 362 28.82 39.01 4.64
N ASN A 363 27.90 39.24 5.58
CA ASN A 363 27.55 40.61 6.03
C ASN A 363 26.47 40.59 7.14
N HIS A 364 26.67 41.48 8.11
CA HIS A 364 25.91 41.78 9.33
C HIS A 364 24.44 41.30 9.43
N ALA A 365 24.21 40.29 10.26
CA ALA A 365 23.01 40.12 11.08
C ALA A 365 23.43 39.29 12.32
N ASP A 366 22.88 39.61 13.48
CA ASP A 366 23.35 39.18 14.81
C ASP A 366 23.64 37.67 14.93
N ASN A 367 24.69 37.34 15.68
CA ASN A 367 25.21 35.99 15.90
C ASN A 367 24.28 35.21 16.84
N LEU A 368 23.05 34.94 16.40
CA LEU A 368 22.03 34.26 17.19
C LEU A 368 22.23 32.74 17.11
N ASP A 369 22.60 32.14 18.24
CA ASP A 369 22.65 30.68 18.37
C ASP A 369 21.24 30.12 18.57
N PHE A 370 20.91 29.03 17.88
CA PHE A 370 19.60 28.38 17.93
C PHE A 370 19.67 27.01 18.59
N ARG A 371 18.70 26.70 19.45
CA ARG A 371 18.68 25.46 20.25
C ARG A 371 17.28 24.83 20.31
N PHE A 372 17.22 23.50 20.47
CA PHE A 372 15.96 22.73 20.51
C PHE A 372 15.39 22.51 21.93
N HIS A 373 15.93 23.23 22.91
CA HIS A 373 15.52 23.17 24.30
C HIS A 373 15.54 24.55 24.94
N THR A 374 14.82 24.71 26.03
CA THR A 374 14.89 25.90 26.85
C THR A 374 16.26 26.05 27.51
N ARG A 375 16.61 27.23 28.03
CA ARG A 375 17.82 27.42 28.88
C ARG A 375 17.77 26.50 30.11
N SER A 376 16.56 26.21 30.60
CA SER A 376 16.30 25.22 31.65
C SER A 376 16.31 23.75 31.18
N GLY A 377 16.61 23.49 29.90
CA GLY A 377 16.76 22.14 29.34
C GLY A 377 15.46 21.43 28.93
N LYS A 378 14.29 22.10 29.02
CA LYS A 378 12.99 21.54 28.60
C LYS A 378 12.89 21.50 27.08
N GLN A 379 12.45 20.40 26.50
CA GLN A 379 12.39 20.21 25.05
C GLN A 379 10.99 20.46 24.47
N GLY A 380 10.94 20.85 23.19
CA GLY A 380 9.68 20.99 22.45
C GLY A 380 8.87 22.22 22.83
N VAL A 381 7.61 22.25 22.38
CA VAL A 381 6.64 23.31 22.73
C VAL A 381 6.02 22.97 24.08
N LEU A 382 6.01 23.91 25.01
CA LEU A 382 5.51 23.70 26.37
C LEU A 382 4.04 24.14 26.49
N PRO A 383 3.27 23.66 27.49
CA PRO A 383 1.86 24.02 27.64
C PRO A 383 1.58 25.52 27.67
N ARG A 384 2.49 26.32 28.26
CA ARG A 384 2.39 27.79 28.25
C ARG A 384 2.45 28.41 26.85
N HIS A 385 3.10 27.74 25.90
CA HIS A 385 3.26 28.21 24.52
C HIS A 385 2.06 27.88 23.64
N PHE A 386 1.08 27.09 24.10
CA PHE A 386 -0.05 26.67 23.26
C PHE A 386 -0.90 27.84 22.77
N ALA A 387 -1.09 28.87 23.60
CA ALA A 387 -1.77 30.09 23.17
C ALA A 387 -1.06 30.77 21.98
N LEU A 388 0.28 30.86 22.04
CA LEU A 388 1.11 31.37 20.95
C LEU A 388 0.93 30.52 19.68
N VAL A 389 1.08 29.20 19.78
CA VAL A 389 0.89 28.29 18.63
C VAL A 389 -0.48 28.49 17.98
N ARG A 390 -1.55 28.56 18.78
CA ARG A 390 -2.93 28.74 18.28
C ARG A 390 -3.11 30.07 17.57
N SER A 391 -2.49 31.15 18.07
CA SER A 391 -2.54 32.48 17.43
C SER A 391 -1.85 32.53 16.06
N ARG A 392 -1.03 31.53 15.72
CA ARG A 392 -0.19 31.49 14.52
C ARG A 392 -0.59 30.39 13.53
N THR A 393 -1.62 29.60 13.84
CA THR A 393 -2.11 28.54 12.97
C THR A 393 -3.56 28.76 12.56
N VAL A 394 -3.84 28.57 11.27
CA VAL A 394 -5.21 28.58 10.74
C VAL A 394 -5.93 27.29 11.09
N ILE A 395 -5.23 26.15 10.98
CA ILE A 395 -5.77 24.84 11.38
C ILE A 395 -5.53 24.69 12.87
N HIS A 396 -6.62 24.81 13.63
CA HIS A 396 -6.58 24.80 15.08
C HIS A 396 -6.30 23.39 15.61
N ARG A 397 -5.61 23.32 16.75
CA ARG A 397 -5.46 22.12 17.57
C ARG A 397 -5.74 22.48 19.03
N SER A 398 -6.45 21.62 19.73
CA SER A 398 -6.75 21.78 21.16
C SER A 398 -5.48 21.66 22.01
N ASP A 399 -5.51 22.17 23.24
CA ASP A 399 -4.37 22.02 24.17
C ASP A 399 -4.11 20.55 24.51
N ALA A 400 -5.18 19.76 24.62
CA ALA A 400 -5.08 18.31 24.79
C ALA A 400 -4.36 17.67 23.60
N THR A 401 -4.69 18.08 22.37
CA THR A 401 -4.02 17.61 21.16
C THR A 401 -2.54 18.03 21.15
N LEU A 402 -2.24 19.33 21.35
CA LEU A 402 -0.87 19.84 21.33
C LEU A 402 0.02 19.20 22.41
N ALA A 403 -0.54 18.82 23.55
CA ALA A 403 0.19 18.16 24.63
C ALA A 403 0.63 16.73 24.29
N VAL A 404 -0.05 16.03 23.38
CA VAL A 404 0.26 14.63 23.03
C VAL A 404 0.99 14.48 21.71
N LEU A 405 0.99 15.50 20.85
CA LEU A 405 1.67 15.43 19.56
C LEU A 405 3.19 15.53 19.74
N PRO A 406 3.98 14.60 19.14
CA PRO A 406 5.41 14.79 19.00
C PRO A 406 5.70 16.11 18.30
N GLY A 407 6.58 16.91 18.90
CA GLY A 407 6.88 18.24 18.40
C GLY A 407 8.33 18.65 18.64
N ALA A 408 8.76 19.62 17.85
CA ALA A 408 10.04 20.29 18.00
C ALA A 408 9.82 21.80 18.07
N ALA A 409 10.64 22.47 18.88
CA ALA A 409 10.64 23.92 19.01
C ALA A 409 12.08 24.42 19.01
N VAL A 410 12.31 25.59 18.42
CA VAL A 410 13.59 26.27 18.39
C VAL A 410 13.50 27.50 19.27
N TYR A 411 14.49 27.69 20.11
CA TYR A 411 14.69 28.86 20.97
C TYR A 411 15.99 29.56 20.56
N VAL A 412 16.07 30.85 20.85
CA VAL A 412 17.23 31.70 20.55
C VAL A 412 18.08 31.88 21.79
N ASP A 413 19.38 31.79 21.64
CA ASP A 413 20.33 32.25 22.64
C ASP A 413 20.66 33.72 22.37
N ARG A 414 20.14 34.59 23.24
CA ARG A 414 20.52 36.01 23.23
C ARG A 414 21.79 36.17 24.06
N ASP A 415 22.92 36.32 23.40
CA ASP A 415 24.15 36.82 24.04
C ASP A 415 23.97 38.31 24.37
N GLY A 416 24.08 38.67 25.66
CA GLY A 416 24.38 40.04 26.07
C GLY A 416 23.21 40.96 26.47
N CYS A 417 22.52 40.61 27.56
CA CYS A 417 22.09 41.59 28.57
C CYS A 417 22.38 40.97 29.95
N GLY A 418 23.66 40.73 30.22
CA GLY A 418 24.13 40.46 31.57
C GLY A 418 24.38 41.80 32.24
N ASP A 419 23.49 42.14 33.16
CA ASP A 419 23.58 43.28 34.07
C ASP A 419 24.98 43.39 34.69
N GLU A 420 25.55 44.59 34.66
CA GLU A 420 26.73 44.95 35.46
C GLU A 420 26.44 45.02 36.97
N ASP A 421 25.22 44.76 37.43
CA ASP A 421 24.92 44.76 38.86
C ASP A 421 24.20 43.49 39.28
N GLY A 422 24.88 42.74 40.15
CA GLY A 422 24.39 41.50 40.71
C GLY A 422 23.16 41.72 41.59
N GLU A 423 21.99 41.46 41.03
CA GLU A 423 20.84 40.97 41.77
C GLU A 423 20.36 39.67 41.13
N LYS A 424 20.63 38.54 41.80
CA LYS A 424 19.92 37.29 41.57
C LYS A 424 18.44 37.51 41.86
N LYS A 425 17.66 37.95 40.88
CA LYS A 425 16.22 37.76 40.87
C LYS A 425 15.91 36.42 40.22
N GLY A 426 15.53 35.47 41.08
CA GLY A 426 14.94 34.23 40.63
C GLY A 426 13.58 34.50 40.03
N GLU A 427 13.52 34.49 38.72
CA GLU A 427 12.38 34.16 37.87
C GLU A 427 13.05 33.57 36.62
N GLU A 428 12.77 32.31 36.28
CA GLU A 428 13.23 31.74 35.00
C GLU A 428 12.73 32.68 33.90
N GLU A 429 13.60 33.42 33.20
CA GLU A 429 13.17 34.23 32.06
C GLU A 429 12.37 33.32 31.11
N GLU A 430 11.06 33.54 31.08
CA GLU A 430 10.14 32.71 30.32
C GLU A 430 10.33 33.00 28.84
N GLU A 431 11.16 32.18 28.22
CA GLU A 431 11.42 32.29 26.80
C GLU A 431 10.34 31.60 25.95
N ASP A 432 10.09 32.24 24.81
CA ASP A 432 9.19 31.77 23.78
C ASP A 432 9.96 31.13 22.61
N PRO A 433 9.40 30.08 22.00
CA PRO A 433 10.00 29.48 20.82
C PRO A 433 9.84 30.42 19.62
N VAL A 434 10.86 30.49 18.77
CA VAL A 434 10.87 31.29 17.54
C VAL A 434 10.49 30.49 16.30
N ALA A 435 10.51 29.16 16.40
CA ALA A 435 10.02 28.24 15.38
C ALA A 435 9.53 26.94 16.01
N TRP A 436 8.52 26.31 15.43
CA TRP A 436 8.00 25.02 15.92
C TRP A 436 7.35 24.22 14.78
N ALA A 437 7.21 22.92 15.02
CA ALA A 437 6.43 22.01 14.20
C ALA A 437 5.97 20.81 15.04
N PHE A 438 4.86 20.20 14.63
CA PHE A 438 4.30 19.02 15.26
C PHE A 438 4.06 17.92 14.23
N LEU A 439 4.04 16.67 14.68
CA LEU A 439 3.70 15.51 13.89
C LEU A 439 2.40 14.89 14.39
N GLY A 440 1.40 14.81 13.53
CA GLY A 440 0.12 14.18 13.79
C GLY A 440 0.23 12.65 13.95
N PRO A 441 -0.77 12.00 14.57
CA PRO A 441 -0.83 10.54 14.70
C PRO A 441 -0.90 9.84 13.32
N ASP A 442 -1.43 10.52 12.31
CA ASP A 442 -1.51 10.09 10.91
C ASP A 442 -0.20 10.29 10.12
N GLY A 443 0.88 10.73 10.79
CA GLY A 443 2.14 11.08 10.14
C GLY A 443 2.10 12.44 9.43
N SER A 444 1.13 13.30 9.76
CA SER A 444 1.04 14.65 9.19
C SER A 444 1.95 15.66 9.90
N LEU A 445 2.95 16.21 9.20
CA LEU A 445 3.67 17.39 9.68
C LEU A 445 2.75 18.61 9.62
N ALA A 446 2.49 19.19 10.77
CA ALA A 446 1.49 20.23 10.96
C ALA A 446 2.02 21.40 11.78
N THR A 447 1.29 22.52 11.72
CA THR A 447 1.52 23.72 12.54
C THR A 447 2.97 24.23 12.46
N LEU A 448 3.63 24.04 11.31
CA LEU A 448 4.98 24.54 11.06
C LEU A 448 4.95 26.07 11.01
N HIS A 449 5.71 26.71 11.89
CA HIS A 449 5.81 28.15 11.96
C HIS A 449 7.24 28.60 12.23
N VAL A 450 7.58 29.80 11.72
CA VAL A 450 8.77 30.57 12.07
C VAL A 450 8.31 32.01 12.23
N GLU A 451 8.59 32.58 13.40
CA GLU A 451 8.32 33.98 13.72
C GLU A 451 9.00 34.89 12.67
N GLU A 452 8.34 35.99 12.32
CA GLU A 452 8.65 36.75 11.11
C GLU A 452 10.10 37.25 11.06
N GLU A 453 10.60 37.71 12.19
CA GLU A 453 11.96 38.24 12.37
C GLU A 453 13.07 37.17 12.23
N TYR A 454 12.75 35.87 12.36
CA TYR A 454 13.71 34.76 12.23
C TYR A 454 13.57 33.99 10.89
N ARG A 455 12.74 34.48 9.96
CA ARG A 455 12.58 33.85 8.64
C ARG A 455 13.83 34.00 7.78
N GLY A 456 13.97 33.14 6.78
CA GLY A 456 15.13 33.14 5.87
C GLY A 456 16.38 32.43 6.39
N GLN A 457 16.43 32.08 7.68
CA GLN A 457 17.59 31.44 8.32
C GLN A 457 17.57 29.90 8.28
N GLY A 458 16.65 29.31 7.51
CA GLY A 458 16.52 27.85 7.35
C GLY A 458 15.85 27.12 8.52
N LEU A 459 15.38 27.84 9.56
CA LEU A 459 14.75 27.24 10.75
C LEU A 459 13.56 26.35 10.45
N ALA A 460 12.73 26.72 9.46
CA ALA A 460 11.56 25.94 9.06
C ALA A 460 11.93 24.49 8.66
N GLY A 461 13.04 24.32 7.93
CA GLY A 461 13.52 23.00 7.55
C GLY A 461 14.09 22.23 8.74
N ARG A 462 14.83 22.91 9.62
CA ARG A 462 15.43 22.29 10.81
C ARG A 462 14.37 21.77 11.77
N VAL A 463 13.37 22.60 12.10
CA VAL A 463 12.31 22.22 13.05
C VAL A 463 11.35 21.19 12.47
N ALA A 464 11.05 21.25 11.16
CA ALA A 464 10.30 20.21 10.47
C ALA A 464 11.02 18.85 10.52
N SER A 465 12.31 18.83 10.19
CA SER A 465 13.12 17.60 10.22
C SER A 465 13.17 17.00 11.62
N GLU A 466 13.36 17.83 12.64
CA GLU A 466 13.42 17.37 14.03
C GLU A 466 12.07 16.84 14.51
N ALA A 467 10.95 17.49 14.15
CA ALA A 467 9.61 16.98 14.48
C ALA A 467 9.34 15.61 13.82
N MET A 468 9.73 15.43 12.54
CA MET A 468 9.62 14.14 11.84
C MET A 468 10.49 13.06 12.48
N ARG A 469 11.72 13.40 12.87
CA ARG A 469 12.67 12.48 13.51
C ARG A 469 12.14 12.01 14.87
N ARG A 470 11.72 12.93 15.74
CA ARG A 470 11.16 12.60 17.07
C ARG A 470 9.91 11.72 16.94
N GLY A 471 8.93 12.16 16.15
CA GLY A 471 7.64 11.48 16.09
C GLY A 471 7.62 10.15 15.34
N MET A 472 8.68 9.79 14.61
CA MET A 472 8.71 8.55 13.84
C MET A 472 9.90 7.64 14.14
N VAL A 473 11.07 8.18 14.48
CA VAL A 473 12.27 7.38 14.81
C VAL A 473 12.33 7.07 16.30
N GLU A 474 12.13 8.07 17.16
CA GLU A 474 12.19 7.88 18.62
C GLU A 474 10.94 7.16 19.15
N ASP A 475 9.77 7.42 18.55
CA ASP A 475 8.52 6.70 18.83
C ASP A 475 8.43 5.29 18.18
N GLU A 476 9.49 4.83 17.51
CA GLU A 476 9.59 3.52 16.83
C GLU A 476 8.46 3.15 15.83
N ARG A 477 7.71 4.13 15.31
CA ARG A 477 6.50 3.90 14.48
C ARG A 477 6.74 3.16 13.15
N TRP A 478 8.00 3.01 12.72
CA TRP A 478 8.36 2.27 11.51
C TRP A 478 8.48 0.75 11.67
N LYS A 479 8.40 0.19 12.89
CA LYS A 479 8.74 -1.22 13.11
C LYS A 479 7.69 -2.23 12.64
N ASP A 480 6.42 -1.83 12.57
CA ASP A 480 5.31 -2.81 12.45
C ASP A 480 4.53 -2.74 11.12
N TYR A 481 4.73 -1.69 10.32
CA TYR A 481 4.06 -1.51 9.02
C TYR A 481 5.12 -1.19 7.95
N GLY A 482 4.85 -1.48 6.67
CA GLY A 482 5.80 -1.38 5.56
C GLY A 482 6.39 0.03 5.31
N GLU A 483 6.33 0.53 4.07
CA GLU A 483 6.83 1.89 3.80
C GLU A 483 5.86 2.96 4.33
N LEU A 484 5.95 3.33 5.61
CA LEU A 484 5.23 4.52 6.11
C LEU A 484 5.86 5.79 5.53
N LEU A 485 5.00 6.67 5.03
CA LEU A 485 5.35 8.00 4.56
C LEU A 485 4.87 9.05 5.55
N VAL A 486 5.73 10.01 5.87
CA VAL A 486 5.30 11.27 6.50
C VAL A 486 4.71 12.16 5.42
N HIS A 487 3.70 12.96 5.74
CA HIS A 487 3.14 13.89 4.78
C HIS A 487 2.88 15.28 5.36
N THR A 488 2.69 16.28 4.49
CA THR A 488 2.19 17.60 4.90
C THR A 488 1.37 18.21 3.79
N ASN A 489 0.43 19.09 4.15
CA ASN A 489 -0.42 19.77 3.20
C ASN A 489 -0.10 21.26 3.25
N VAL A 490 0.32 21.81 2.12
CA VAL A 490 0.72 23.22 2.01
C VAL A 490 -0.22 23.94 1.07
N ALA A 491 -0.83 25.03 1.53
CA ALA A 491 -1.71 25.84 0.70
C ALA A 491 -1.02 26.18 -0.63
N MET A 492 -1.72 26.05 -1.76
CA MET A 492 -1.12 26.22 -3.09
C MET A 492 -0.42 27.57 -3.27
N GLY A 493 -1.00 28.64 -2.70
CA GLY A 493 -0.44 30.00 -2.71
C GLY A 493 0.76 30.20 -1.76
N ASN A 494 1.04 29.27 -0.84
CA ASN A 494 2.17 29.38 0.09
C ASN A 494 3.47 28.87 -0.56
N GLY A 495 4.04 29.70 -1.45
CA GLY A 495 5.28 29.40 -2.16
C GLY A 495 6.49 29.19 -1.24
N ALA A 496 6.53 29.83 -0.07
CA ALA A 496 7.63 29.70 0.88
C ALA A 496 7.66 28.29 1.50
N SER A 497 6.55 27.83 2.08
CA SER A 497 6.47 26.49 2.66
C SER A 497 6.63 25.40 1.58
N ARG A 498 6.09 25.60 0.36
CA ARG A 498 6.31 24.68 -0.77
C ARG A 498 7.79 24.52 -1.12
N ARG A 499 8.58 25.60 -1.07
CA ARG A 499 10.05 25.52 -1.27
C ARG A 499 10.73 24.78 -0.11
N VAL A 500 10.29 24.99 1.13
CA VAL A 500 10.80 24.25 2.30
C VAL A 500 10.56 22.75 2.11
N MET A 501 9.35 22.33 1.76
CA MET A 501 9.03 20.90 1.59
C MET A 501 9.86 20.24 0.49
N ARG A 502 10.04 20.91 -0.66
CA ARG A 502 10.91 20.41 -1.73
C ARG A 502 12.37 20.30 -1.27
N LYS A 503 12.91 21.32 -0.57
CA LYS A 503 14.29 21.30 -0.06
C LYS A 503 14.53 20.18 0.96
N LEU A 504 13.51 19.83 1.73
CA LEU A 504 13.55 18.70 2.66
C LEU A 504 13.54 17.35 1.93
N GLY A 505 13.30 17.29 0.62
CA GLY A 505 13.16 16.04 -0.13
C GLY A 505 11.72 15.55 -0.26
N GLY A 506 10.73 16.39 0.03
CA GLY A 506 9.32 16.08 -0.13
C GLY A 506 8.91 15.95 -1.59
N ARG A 507 8.32 14.81 -1.94
CA ARG A 507 7.73 14.54 -3.25
C ARG A 507 6.32 15.10 -3.31
N VAL A 508 5.96 15.78 -4.40
CA VAL A 508 4.58 16.20 -4.62
C VAL A 508 3.74 14.95 -4.86
N GLY A 509 2.71 14.76 -4.04
CA GLY A 509 1.69 13.73 -4.23
C GLY A 509 0.53 14.32 -5.00
N TRP A 510 -0.51 14.74 -4.28
CA TRP A 510 -1.76 15.20 -4.85
C TRP A 510 -2.28 16.47 -4.18
N THR A 511 -3.42 16.99 -4.65
CA THR A 511 -4.13 18.07 -3.98
C THR A 511 -5.28 17.62 -3.09
N VAL A 512 -5.47 18.35 -2.00
CA VAL A 512 -6.53 18.12 -1.02
C VAL A 512 -7.27 19.41 -0.64
N THR A 513 -8.44 19.28 -0.05
CA THR A 513 -9.26 20.38 0.49
C THR A 513 -9.88 20.00 1.84
N TRP A 514 -10.16 20.99 2.67
CA TRP A 514 -11.00 20.87 3.85
C TRP A 514 -12.41 21.33 3.53
N THR A 515 -13.38 20.47 3.77
CA THR A 515 -14.77 20.69 3.35
C THR A 515 -15.72 20.39 4.49
N VAL A 516 -16.65 21.31 4.76
CA VAL A 516 -17.76 21.08 5.70
C VAL A 516 -18.98 20.58 4.95
N VAL A 517 -19.36 19.34 5.26
CA VAL A 517 -20.42 18.59 4.58
C VAL A 517 -21.60 18.39 5.52
N GLU A 518 -22.80 18.66 5.04
CA GLU A 518 -24.07 18.28 5.67
C GLU A 518 -24.83 17.37 4.70
N VAL A 519 -25.35 16.25 5.21
CA VAL A 519 -26.32 15.44 4.47
C VAL A 519 -27.70 15.98 4.77
N VAL A 520 -28.47 16.38 3.77
CA VAL A 520 -29.83 16.97 3.92
C VAL A 520 -30.91 15.93 3.71
#